data_AF-A0A6N9RMM4-F1
#
_entry.id   AF-A0A6N9RMM4-F1
#
_cell.length_a   1.000
_cell.length_b   1.000
_cell.length_c   1.000
_cell.angle_alpha   90.00
_cell.angle_beta   90.00
_cell.angle_gamma   90.00
#
_symmetry.space_group_name_H-M   'P 1'
#
loop_
_entity.id
_entity.type
_entity.pdbx_description
1 polymer ?
#
loop_
_entity_poly.entity_id
_entity_poly.type
_entity_poly.pdbx_seq_one_letter_code
_entity_poly.pdbx_strand_id
1 'polypeptide(L)'
;MPAAIVQYVFKPNPGCDIGQLMGLVKEAATLWRTHGAEVRLWSVQVGEVGNLAFTAGFESSAQLGATLDKLNSDPEFGAWRVKNIKAGLATWVRSNQAYEVLI
;
A
#
# COMPACT_ATOMS: atom_id res chain seq x y z
N MET A 1 11.07 16.89 10.81
CA MET A 1 11.48 16.45 9.46
C MET A 1 10.23 16.44 8.60
N PRO A 2 10.33 16.72 7.29
CA PRO A 2 9.17 16.60 6.41
C PRO A 2 8.64 15.16 6.41
N ALA A 3 7.31 15.02 6.43
CA ALA A 3 6.65 13.72 6.34
C ALA A 3 6.99 13.00 5.03
N ALA A 4 6.93 11.67 5.04
CA ALA A 4 7.10 10.85 3.85
C ALA A 4 5.84 10.02 3.59
N ILE A 5 5.56 9.72 2.32
CA ILE A 5 4.44 8.87 1.92
C ILE A 5 4.85 7.93 0.80
N VAL A 6 4.38 6.69 0.87
CA VAL A 6 4.35 5.75 -0.25
C VAL A 6 2.91 5.47 -0.63
N GLN A 7 2.62 5.48 -1.93
CA GLN A 7 1.31 5.20 -2.48
C GLN A 7 1.40 4.07 -3.51
N TYR A 8 0.51 3.08 -3.39
CA TYR A 8 0.26 2.04 -4.37
C TYR A 8 -1.16 2.20 -4.90
N VAL A 9 -1.30 2.51 -6.19
CA VAL A 9 -2.59 2.63 -6.85
C VAL A 9 -2.83 1.37 -7.67
N PHE A 10 -3.99 0.76 -7.46
CA PHE A 10 -4.38 -0.47 -8.12
C PHE A 10 -5.85 -0.42 -8.51
N LYS A 11 -6.18 -1.17 -9.56
CA LYS A 11 -7.53 -1.27 -10.11
C LYS A 11 -8.07 -2.67 -9.87
N PRO A 12 -9.22 -2.85 -9.18
CA PRO A 12 -9.90 -4.14 -9.14
C PRO A 12 -10.17 -4.65 -10.56
N ASN A 13 -9.87 -5.92 -10.83
CA ASN A 13 -10.09 -6.51 -12.15
C ASN A 13 -11.60 -6.69 -12.43
N PRO A 14 -12.04 -6.70 -13.69
CA PRO A 14 -13.44 -7.00 -14.00
C PRO A 14 -13.87 -8.34 -13.41
N GLY A 15 -15.01 -8.36 -12.69
CA GLY A 15 -15.52 -9.56 -12.04
C GLY A 15 -14.74 -10.04 -10.81
N CYS A 16 -13.82 -9.23 -10.26
CA CYS A 16 -13.08 -9.62 -9.05
C CYS A 16 -14.02 -9.83 -7.86
N ASP A 17 -13.68 -10.80 -7.03
CA ASP A 17 -14.24 -10.91 -5.68
C ASP A 17 -13.69 -9.75 -4.83
N ILE A 18 -14.52 -8.73 -4.63
CA ILE A 18 -14.17 -7.53 -3.86
C ILE A 18 -13.95 -7.87 -2.39
N GLY A 19 -14.68 -8.86 -1.84
CA GLY A 19 -14.51 -9.30 -0.45
C GLY A 19 -13.13 -9.88 -0.23
N GLN A 20 -12.70 -10.77 -1.13
CA GLN A 20 -11.35 -11.35 -1.11
C GLN A 20 -10.27 -10.29 -1.33
N LEU A 21 -10.46 -9.37 -2.26
CA LEU A 21 -9.53 -8.26 -2.50
C LEU A 21 -9.38 -7.38 -1.24
N MET A 22 -10.49 -6.99 -0.61
CA MET A 22 -10.47 -6.21 0.62
C MET A 22 -9.84 -6.98 1.79
N GLY A 23 -9.97 -8.30 1.83
CA GLY A 23 -9.24 -9.17 2.75
C GLY A 23 -7.72 -9.03 2.58
N LEU A 24 -7.22 -9.17 1.35
CA LEU A 24 -5.80 -9.01 1.04
C LEU A 24 -5.27 -7.61 1.38
N VAL A 25 -6.06 -6.58 1.09
CA VAL A 25 -5.70 -5.19 1.41
C VAL A 25 -5.64 -4.96 2.92
N LYS A 26 -6.56 -5.54 3.70
CA LYS A 26 -6.54 -5.48 5.16
C LYS A 26 -5.32 -6.20 5.73
N GLU A 27 -4.99 -7.39 5.23
CA GLU A 27 -3.78 -8.11 5.62
C GLU A 27 -2.52 -7.27 5.38
N ALA A 28 -2.41 -6.67 4.18
CA ALA A 28 -1.32 -5.75 3.86
C ALA A 28 -1.27 -4.57 4.84
N ALA A 29 -2.42 -3.94 5.10
CA ALA A 29 -2.52 -2.80 6.00
C ALA A 29 -2.05 -3.15 7.41
N THR A 30 -2.38 -4.34 7.92
CA THR A 30 -1.90 -4.83 9.20
C THR A 30 -0.37 -4.96 9.20
N LEU A 31 0.21 -5.61 8.20
CA LEU A 31 1.66 -5.80 8.09
C LEU A 31 2.42 -4.47 8.05
N TRP A 32 1.97 -3.52 7.22
CA TRP A 32 2.56 -2.18 7.14
C TRP A 32 2.45 -1.41 8.47
N ARG A 33 1.30 -1.49 9.16
CA ARG A 33 1.11 -0.86 10.48
C ARG A 33 2.01 -1.47 11.55
N THR A 34 2.17 -2.80 11.57
CA THR A 34 3.09 -3.49 12.49
C THR A 34 4.51 -2.96 12.37
N HIS A 35 4.94 -2.59 11.16
CA HIS A 35 6.28 -2.05 10.91
C HIS A 35 6.37 -0.52 11.00
N GLY A 36 5.33 0.15 11.48
CA GLY A 36 5.36 1.57 11.85
C GLY A 36 4.80 2.55 10.82
N ALA A 37 4.09 2.08 9.79
CA ALA A 37 3.43 2.95 8.81
C ALA A 37 2.01 3.36 9.24
N GLU A 38 1.62 4.60 8.96
CA GLU A 38 0.21 5.00 9.00
C GLU A 38 -0.48 4.61 7.68
N VAL A 39 -1.35 3.60 7.72
CA VAL A 39 -1.99 3.08 6.50
C VAL A 39 -3.43 3.58 6.32
N ARG A 40 -3.74 4.08 5.12
CA ARG A 40 -5.08 4.43 4.66
C ARG A 40 -5.37 3.83 3.28
N LEU A 41 -6.65 3.60 2.99
CA LEU A 41 -7.13 3.19 1.67
C LEU A 41 -8.10 4.24 1.17
N TRP A 42 -7.92 4.68 -0.07
CA TRP A 42 -8.73 5.71 -0.71
C TRP A 42 -9.41 5.18 -1.96
N SER A 43 -10.67 5.55 -2.16
CA SER A 43 -11.34 5.39 -3.45
C SER A 43 -11.06 6.62 -4.30
N VAL A 44 -10.37 6.45 -5.41
CA VAL A 44 -9.96 7.56 -6.28
C VAL A 44 -11.16 8.07 -7.09
N GLN A 45 -11.48 9.36 -6.91
CA GLN A 45 -12.64 9.99 -7.54
C GLN A 45 -12.28 10.92 -8.72
N VAL A 46 -11.01 11.29 -8.90
CA VAL A 46 -10.55 12.19 -9.99
C VAL A 46 -9.19 11.73 -10.52
N GLY A 47 -8.92 11.93 -11.81
CA GLY A 47 -7.69 11.56 -12.50
C GLY A 47 -7.68 10.08 -12.89
N GLU A 48 -7.68 9.20 -11.89
CA GLU A 48 -7.67 7.73 -12.06
C GLU A 48 -8.94 7.10 -11.48
N VAL A 49 -10.10 7.55 -11.96
CA VAL A 49 -11.40 7.19 -11.40
C VAL A 49 -11.63 5.68 -11.37
N GLY A 50 -12.13 5.17 -10.23
CA GLY A 50 -12.43 3.75 -10.04
C GLY A 50 -11.26 2.92 -9.52
N ASN A 51 -10.07 3.52 -9.38
CA ASN A 51 -8.93 2.89 -8.73
C ASN A 51 -9.00 3.05 -7.21
N LEU A 52 -8.26 2.19 -6.52
CA LEU A 52 -7.99 2.29 -5.09
C LEU A 52 -6.55 2.71 -4.87
N ALA A 53 -6.31 3.58 -3.90
CA ALA A 53 -4.97 3.99 -3.49
C ALA A 53 -4.70 3.55 -2.06
N PHE A 54 -3.75 2.64 -1.88
CA PHE A 54 -3.19 2.30 -0.57
C PHE A 54 -2.05 3.27 -0.28
N THR A 55 -2.15 4.00 0.82
CA THR A 55 -1.12 4.97 1.24
C THR A 55 -0.53 4.56 2.58
N ALA A 56 0.79 4.60 2.67
CA ALA A 56 1.56 4.43 3.90
C ALA A 56 2.30 5.75 4.20
N GLY A 57 1.92 6.42 5.29
CA GLY A 57 2.50 7.67 5.76
C GLY A 57 3.51 7.48 6.89
N PHE A 58 4.47 8.39 6.97
CA PHE A 58 5.59 8.38 7.91
C PHE A 58 5.95 9.80 8.34
N GLU A 59 6.42 9.97 9.57
CA GLU A 59 6.85 11.26 10.11
C GLU A 59 8.21 11.72 9.56
N SER A 60 8.97 10.79 8.96
CA SER A 60 10.28 11.10 8.39
C SER A 60 10.72 10.09 7.32
N SER A 61 11.69 10.50 6.50
CA SER A 61 12.36 9.61 5.54
C SER A 61 13.11 8.47 6.21
N ALA A 62 13.66 8.68 7.41
CA ALA A 62 14.35 7.64 8.18
C ALA A 62 13.39 6.54 8.65
N GLN A 63 12.20 6.93 9.13
CA GLN A 63 11.15 5.97 9.50
C GLN A 63 10.69 5.17 8.30
N LEU A 64 10.47 5.83 7.15
CA LEU A 64 10.14 5.14 5.90
C LEU A 64 11.18 4.07 5.56
N GLY A 65 12.47 4.42 5.53
CA GLY A 65 13.54 3.48 5.23
C GLY A 65 13.55 2.28 6.19
N ALA A 66 13.51 2.54 7.50
CA ALA A 66 13.48 1.50 8.51
C ALA A 66 12.25 0.58 8.41
N THR A 67 11.07 1.13 8.07
CA THR A 67 9.86 0.33 7.85
C THR A 67 10.00 -0.55 6.62
N LEU A 68 10.52 -0.02 5.50
CA LEU A 68 10.72 -0.81 4.28
C LEU A 68 11.73 -1.94 4.48
N ASP A 69 12.81 -1.71 5.21
CA ASP A 69 13.80 -2.75 5.52
C ASP A 69 13.16 -3.88 6.32
N LYS A 70 12.44 -3.55 7.40
CA LYS A 70 11.72 -4.53 8.23
C LYS A 70 10.69 -5.30 7.41
N LEU A 71 9.85 -4.58 6.66
CA LEU A 71 8.80 -5.17 5.84
C LEU A 71 9.37 -6.12 4.76
N ASN A 72 10.49 -5.76 4.13
CA ASN A 72 11.13 -6.62 3.14
C ASN A 72 11.78 -7.87 3.73
N SER A 73 12.28 -7.76 4.98
CA SER A 73 12.83 -8.90 5.73
C SER A 73 11.77 -9.78 6.38
N ASP A 74 10.51 -9.33 6.44
CA ASP A 74 9.40 -10.04 7.07
C ASP A 74 8.91 -11.21 6.17
N PRO A 75 9.03 -12.47 6.63
CA PRO A 75 8.54 -13.63 5.90
C PRO A 75 7.03 -13.61 5.66
N GLU A 76 6.23 -13.05 6.58
CA GLU A 76 4.77 -12.95 6.43
C GLU A 76 4.41 -12.00 5.29
N PHE A 77 5.14 -10.89 5.17
CA PHE A 77 4.98 -9.99 4.03
C PHE A 77 5.44 -10.62 2.71
N GLY A 78 6.50 -11.42 2.73
CA GLY A 78 6.89 -12.27 1.60
C GLY A 78 5.77 -13.23 1.16
N ALA A 79 5.20 -13.96 2.11
CA ALA A 79 4.11 -14.90 1.86
C ALA A 79 2.84 -14.18 1.34
N TRP A 80 2.51 -13.03 1.94
CA TRP A 80 1.39 -12.20 1.49
C TRP A 80 1.58 -11.73 0.05
N ARG A 81 2.78 -11.28 -0.35
CA ARG A 81 3.06 -10.87 -1.74
C ARG A 81 2.78 -11.98 -2.75
N VAL A 82 3.26 -13.19 -2.47
CA VAL A 82 3.00 -14.37 -3.32
C VAL A 82 1.51 -14.69 -3.38
N LYS A 83 0.81 -14.67 -2.23
CA LYS A 83 -0.63 -14.88 -2.15
C LYS A 83 -1.40 -13.85 -2.98
N ASN A 84 -1.06 -12.56 -2.84
CA ASN A 84 -1.69 -11.46 -3.57
C ASN A 84 -1.50 -11.60 -5.09
N ILE A 85 -0.28 -11.91 -5.53
CA ILE A 85 0.01 -12.14 -6.96
C ILE A 85 -0.80 -13.31 -7.51
N LYS A 86 -0.83 -14.45 -6.79
CA LYS A 86 -1.60 -15.64 -7.19
C LYS A 86 -3.10 -15.37 -7.26
N ALA A 87 -3.64 -14.55 -6.36
CA ALA A 87 -5.05 -14.21 -6.35
C ALA A 87 -5.48 -13.43 -7.60
N GLY A 88 -4.59 -12.60 -8.18
CA GLY A 88 -4.83 -11.94 -9.47
C GLY A 88 -6.07 -11.03 -9.50
N LEU A 89 -6.49 -10.50 -8.34
CA LEU A 89 -7.77 -9.79 -8.19
C LEU A 89 -7.70 -8.31 -8.60
N ALA A 90 -6.50 -7.74 -8.68
CA ALA A 90 -6.31 -6.35 -9.06
C ALA A 90 -5.07 -6.17 -9.94
N THR A 91 -5.12 -5.16 -10.79
CA THR A 91 -4.02 -4.73 -11.64
C THR A 91 -3.30 -3.55 -10.99
N TRP A 92 -1.97 -3.62 -10.88
CA TRP A 92 -1.15 -2.50 -10.45
C TRP A 92 -1.21 -1.38 -11.49
N VAL A 93 -1.55 -0.16 -11.08
CA VAL A 93 -1.66 1.00 -11.98
C VAL A 93 -0.41 1.86 -11.87
N ARG A 94 -0.03 2.24 -10.65
CA ARG A 94 1.20 3.01 -10.40
C ARG A 94 1.63 2.93 -8.95
N SER A 95 2.87 3.34 -8.71
CA SER A 95 3.37 3.65 -7.38
C SER A 95 4.07 4.99 -7.36
N ASN A 96 4.02 5.64 -6.21
CA ASN A 96 4.77 6.86 -5.98
C ASN A 96 5.31 6.90 -4.55
N GLN A 97 6.43 7.60 -4.39
CA GLN A 97 6.98 7.98 -3.10
C GLN A 97 7.18 9.50 -3.12
N ALA A 98 6.73 10.16 -2.06
CA ALA A 98 6.85 11.61 -1.95
C ALA A 98 7.30 12.01 -0.54
N TYR A 99 7.91 13.18 -0.47
CA TYR A 99 8.29 13.85 0.76
C TYR A 99 7.58 15.20 0.81
N GLU A 100 7.09 15.57 1.99
CA GLU A 100 6.54 16.89 2.24
C GLU A 100 7.61 17.96 1.98
N VAL A 101 7.21 19.06 1.36
CA VAL A 101 8.06 20.25 1.20
C VAL A 101 7.43 21.33 2.06
N LEU A 102 8.20 21.86 3.00
CA LEU A 102 7.74 22.94 3.88
C LEU A 102 7.56 24.21 3.04
N ILE A 103 6.38 24.81 3.12
CA ILE A 103 6.02 26.08 2.49
C ILE A 103 5.64 27.11 3.55
#